data_AF-A0A843EPN8-F1
#
_entry.id   AF-A0A843EPN8-F1
#
_cell.length_a   1.000
_cell.length_b   1.000
_cell.length_c   1.000
_cell.angle_alpha   90.00
_cell.angle_beta   90.00
_cell.angle_gamma   90.00
#
_symmetry.space_group_name_H-M   'P 1'
#
loop_
_entity.id
_entity.type
_entity.pdbx_description
1 polymer ?
#
loop_
_entity_poly.entity_id
_entity_poly.type
_entity_poly.pdbx_seq_one_letter_code
_entity_poly.pdbx_strand_id
1 'polypeptide(L)'
;REENLILEEIADFIKEKDTHVLFAIKPIIDRLKPFLPGYEQETGTVGELMELKYPPNPKAYSAPMEELAEIVRIVADDEGIGKPYGYDSLYEQYTQRKEENFGRNFVLRDEESNDIICHAGTYAELPELAVIGGVITAPAYRGKGFSKETLSSLCEDLLNENKRIFSFFYIPSAEHMHYGVGFEKIEDWSKLFKD
;
A
#
# COMPACT_ATOMS: atom_id res chain seq x y z
N ARG A 1 30.65 8.55 -16.85
CA ARG A 1 30.44 8.69 -18.31
C ARG A 1 29.62 7.51 -18.81
N GLU A 2 30.03 6.28 -18.55
CA GLU A 2 29.26 5.05 -18.84
C GLU A 2 27.91 4.99 -18.12
N GLU A 3 27.84 5.32 -16.82
CA GLU A 3 26.56 5.41 -16.11
C GLU A 3 25.58 6.45 -16.68
N ASN A 4 26.09 7.53 -17.29
CA ASN A 4 25.22 8.52 -17.92
C ASN A 4 24.67 8.01 -19.26
N LEU A 5 25.46 7.22 -20.01
CA LEU A 5 24.95 6.54 -21.21
C LEU A 5 23.80 5.59 -20.86
N ILE A 6 23.93 4.83 -19.77
CA ILE A 6 22.85 3.92 -19.32
C ILE A 6 21.58 4.70 -18.98
N LEU A 7 21.70 5.84 -18.30
CA LEU A 7 20.54 6.68 -17.95
C LEU A 7 19.87 7.30 -19.18
N GLU A 8 20.67 7.71 -20.17
CA GLU A 8 20.15 8.21 -21.46
C GLU A 8 19.40 7.10 -22.21
N GLU A 9 19.95 5.88 -22.28
CA GLU A 9 19.30 4.73 -22.89
C GLU A 9 17.98 4.36 -22.19
N ILE A 10 17.97 4.36 -20.85
CA ILE A 10 16.74 4.14 -20.07
C ILE A 10 15.72 5.24 -20.35
N ALA A 11 16.14 6.50 -20.38
CA ALA A 11 15.24 7.62 -20.65
C ALA A 11 14.67 7.56 -22.07
N ASP A 12 15.47 7.16 -23.05
CA ASP A 12 15.01 7.00 -24.43
C ASP A 12 14.05 5.82 -24.57
N PHE A 13 14.30 4.71 -23.87
CA PHE A 13 13.33 3.61 -23.78
C PHE A 13 12.01 4.05 -23.15
N ILE A 14 12.04 4.82 -22.07
CA ILE A 14 10.83 5.37 -21.41
C ILE A 14 10.03 6.25 -22.38
N LYS A 15 10.70 7.11 -23.16
CA LYS A 15 10.06 7.95 -24.18
C LYS A 15 9.49 7.11 -25.32
N GLU A 16 10.23 6.10 -25.79
CA GLU A 16 9.81 5.20 -26.87
C GLU A 16 8.54 4.42 -26.49
N LYS A 17 8.45 3.96 -25.24
CA LYS A 17 7.27 3.23 -24.73
C LYS A 17 6.11 4.11 -24.30
N ASP A 18 6.26 5.43 -24.43
CA ASP A 18 5.28 6.41 -23.96
C ASP A 18 4.83 6.17 -22.51
N THR A 19 5.79 5.80 -21.66
CA THR A 19 5.49 5.35 -20.29
C THR A 19 4.95 6.51 -19.45
N HIS A 20 3.69 6.44 -19.00
CA HIS A 20 3.06 7.50 -18.19
C HIS A 20 3.53 7.54 -16.74
N VAL A 21 3.90 6.40 -16.16
CA VAL A 21 4.31 6.31 -14.76
C VAL A 21 5.44 5.30 -14.60
N LEU A 22 6.43 5.65 -13.79
CA LEU A 22 7.47 4.74 -13.32
C LEU A 22 7.72 4.94 -11.83
N PHE A 23 8.22 3.87 -11.21
CA PHE A 23 8.52 3.82 -9.79
C PHE A 23 9.94 3.31 -9.59
N ALA A 24 10.71 3.97 -8.72
CA ALA A 24 12.02 3.48 -8.28
C ALA A 24 12.41 4.12 -6.95
N ILE A 25 13.49 3.62 -6.34
CA ILE A 25 14.13 4.32 -5.22
C ILE A 25 14.50 5.75 -5.65
N LYS A 26 14.35 6.70 -4.73
CA LYS A 26 14.57 8.12 -5.01
C LYS A 26 15.91 8.44 -5.71
N PRO A 27 17.05 7.82 -5.35
CA PRO A 27 18.32 8.10 -6.03
C PRO A 27 18.30 7.80 -7.53
N ILE A 28 17.53 6.80 -7.98
CA ILE A 28 17.40 6.47 -9.41
C ILE A 28 16.52 7.51 -10.11
N ILE A 29 15.38 7.87 -9.52
CA ILE A 29 14.47 8.88 -10.10
C ILE A 29 15.17 10.24 -10.20
N ASP A 30 15.87 10.68 -9.16
CA ASP A 30 16.59 11.96 -9.16
C ASP A 30 17.62 12.04 -10.30
N ARG A 31 18.24 10.92 -10.66
CA ARG A 31 19.21 10.81 -11.77
C ARG A 31 18.55 10.72 -13.14
N LEU A 32 17.37 10.12 -13.25
CA LEU A 32 16.63 9.99 -14.52
C LEU A 32 15.87 11.26 -14.88
N LYS A 33 15.33 11.98 -13.89
CA LYS A 33 14.47 13.14 -14.09
C LYS A 33 15.04 14.22 -15.05
N PRO A 34 16.34 14.57 -15.02
CA PRO A 34 16.90 15.54 -15.96
C PRO A 34 16.76 15.14 -17.45
N PHE A 35 16.64 13.85 -17.75
CA PHE A 35 16.49 13.32 -19.12
C PHE A 35 15.04 13.19 -19.58
N LEU A 36 14.07 13.43 -18.67
CA LEU A 36 12.64 13.24 -18.88
C LEU A 36 11.89 14.57 -18.61
N PRO A 37 12.12 15.62 -19.41
CA PRO A 37 11.42 16.89 -19.25
C PRO A 37 9.90 16.70 -19.41
N GLY A 38 9.12 17.35 -18.55
CA GLY A 38 7.67 17.24 -18.52
C GLY A 38 7.12 16.17 -17.57
N TYR A 39 8.00 15.34 -16.99
CA TYR A 39 7.59 14.46 -15.90
C TYR A 39 7.64 15.18 -14.54
N GLU A 40 6.62 14.94 -13.73
CA GLU A 40 6.54 15.32 -12.33
C GLU A 40 7.04 14.19 -11.42
N GLN A 41 7.47 14.56 -10.21
CA GLN A 41 7.99 13.62 -9.21
C GLN A 41 7.21 13.74 -7.92
N GLU A 42 6.77 12.60 -7.41
CA GLU A 42 6.18 12.45 -6.09
C GLU A 42 7.03 11.44 -5.31
N THR A 43 7.38 11.77 -4.06
CA THR A 43 8.21 10.90 -3.20
C THR A 43 7.41 10.51 -1.97
N GLY A 44 7.29 9.20 -1.76
CA GLY A 44 6.79 8.60 -0.54
C GLY A 44 7.89 7.89 0.24
N THR A 45 7.48 7.24 1.32
CA THR A 45 8.36 6.53 2.25
C THR A 45 8.15 5.03 2.11
N VAL A 46 9.25 4.27 2.15
CA VAL A 46 9.24 2.83 2.41
C VAL A 46 9.42 2.62 3.91
N GLY A 47 8.45 1.98 4.54
CA GLY A 47 8.53 1.58 5.94
C GLY A 47 8.68 0.06 6.09
N GLU A 48 9.46 -0.36 7.08
CA GLU A 48 9.50 -1.75 7.55
C GLU A 48 9.02 -1.80 9.01
N LEU A 49 8.21 -2.80 9.35
CA LEU A 49 7.82 -3.05 10.74
C LEU A 49 9.02 -3.61 11.50
N MET A 50 9.55 -2.82 12.43
CA MET A 50 10.69 -3.23 13.27
C MET A 50 10.23 -3.93 14.54
N GLU A 51 9.18 -3.41 15.16
CA GLU A 51 8.57 -3.93 16.37
C GLU A 51 7.10 -3.52 16.40
N LEU A 52 6.20 -4.44 16.76
CA LEU A 52 4.78 -4.12 16.90
C LEU A 52 4.55 -3.37 18.23
N LYS A 53 4.23 -2.08 18.14
CA LYS A 53 4.10 -1.17 19.30
C LYS A 53 2.67 -0.82 19.65
N TYR A 54 1.72 -1.10 18.77
CA TYR A 54 0.30 -0.80 18.96
C TYR A 54 -0.51 -2.09 19.10
N PRO A 55 -1.41 -2.21 20.10
CA PRO A 55 -2.11 -3.46 20.34
C PRO A 55 -3.05 -3.82 19.18
N PRO A 56 -3.12 -5.12 18.80
CA PRO A 56 -4.10 -5.60 17.85
C PRO A 56 -5.51 -5.46 18.43
N ASN A 57 -6.50 -5.28 17.56
CA ASN A 57 -7.91 -5.34 17.97
C ASN A 57 -8.41 -6.78 17.83
N PRO A 58 -8.90 -7.40 18.91
CA PRO A 58 -9.32 -8.80 18.91
C PRO A 58 -10.58 -9.07 18.06
N LYS A 59 -11.29 -8.01 17.64
CA LYS A 59 -12.44 -8.11 16.73
C LYS A 59 -12.05 -7.98 15.26
N ALA A 60 -10.81 -7.59 14.95
CA ALA A 60 -10.33 -7.57 13.58
C ALA A 60 -9.98 -9.00 13.14
N TYR A 61 -10.36 -9.37 11.92
CA TYR A 61 -10.19 -10.74 11.43
C TYR A 61 -9.82 -10.77 9.94
N SER A 62 -9.16 -11.86 9.51
CA SER A 62 -8.88 -12.13 8.10
C SER A 62 -10.18 -12.48 7.37
N ALA A 63 -10.63 -11.57 6.51
CA ALA A 63 -11.88 -11.68 5.78
C ALA A 63 -11.85 -12.83 4.76
N PRO A 64 -12.97 -13.56 4.60
CA PRO A 64 -13.12 -14.61 3.61
C PRO A 64 -13.45 -14.03 2.23
N MET A 65 -13.53 -14.89 1.21
CA MET A 65 -13.74 -14.49 -0.19
C MET A 65 -15.07 -13.72 -0.38
N GLU A 66 -16.10 -14.12 0.34
CA GLU A 66 -17.46 -13.58 0.24
C GLU A 66 -17.55 -12.11 0.65
N GLU A 67 -16.59 -11.63 1.45
CA GLU A 67 -16.54 -10.25 1.94
C GLU A 67 -15.71 -9.30 1.05
N LEU A 68 -15.00 -9.83 0.03
CA LEU A 68 -14.16 -9.00 -0.84
C LEU A 68 -14.96 -7.92 -1.57
N ALA A 69 -16.21 -8.21 -1.94
CA ALA A 69 -17.07 -7.23 -2.61
C ALA A 69 -17.37 -6.02 -1.71
N GLU A 70 -17.49 -6.22 -0.40
CA GLU A 70 -17.71 -5.14 0.57
C GLU A 70 -16.41 -4.37 0.83
N ILE A 71 -15.28 -5.07 0.97
CA ILE A 71 -13.94 -4.47 1.12
C ILE A 71 -13.60 -3.59 -0.07
N VAL A 72 -13.86 -4.06 -1.28
CA VAL A 72 -13.51 -3.32 -2.50
C VAL A 72 -14.36 -2.06 -2.64
N ARG A 73 -15.61 -2.04 -2.15
CA ARG A 73 -16.43 -0.81 -2.14
C ARG A 73 -15.78 0.28 -1.30
N ILE A 74 -15.45 -0.02 -0.04
CA ILE A 74 -14.83 0.98 0.84
C ILE A 74 -13.47 1.45 0.29
N VAL A 75 -12.68 0.57 -0.32
CA VAL A 75 -11.39 0.93 -0.94
C VAL A 75 -11.60 1.79 -2.20
N ALA A 76 -12.54 1.41 -3.08
CA ALA A 76 -12.84 2.11 -4.32
C ALA A 76 -13.40 3.53 -4.08
N ASP A 77 -14.12 3.72 -2.98
CA ASP A 77 -14.70 5.01 -2.59
C ASP A 77 -13.65 6.03 -2.09
N ASP A 78 -12.42 5.59 -1.81
CA ASP A 78 -11.35 6.47 -1.36
C ASP A 78 -10.62 7.13 -2.52
N GLU A 79 -10.56 8.46 -2.47
CA GLU A 79 -9.97 9.28 -3.52
C GLU A 79 -8.45 9.09 -3.67
N GLY A 80 -7.76 8.71 -2.59
CA GLY A 80 -6.31 8.55 -2.60
C GLY A 80 -5.85 7.12 -2.92
N ILE A 81 -6.73 6.12 -2.79
CA ILE A 81 -6.38 4.71 -2.94
C ILE A 81 -7.07 4.10 -4.15
N GLY A 82 -8.41 3.97 -4.13
CA GLY A 82 -9.11 3.10 -5.07
C GLY A 82 -9.77 3.80 -6.25
N LYS A 83 -10.14 5.08 -6.12
CA LYS A 83 -10.87 5.81 -7.16
C LYS A 83 -10.18 5.81 -8.55
N PRO A 84 -8.84 5.88 -8.67
CA PRO A 84 -8.18 5.80 -9.97
C PRO A 84 -8.32 4.44 -10.69
N TYR A 85 -8.55 3.35 -9.94
CA TYR A 85 -8.61 1.99 -10.47
C TYR A 85 -10.06 1.54 -10.75
N GLY A 86 -11.03 2.07 -9.98
CA GLY A 86 -12.43 1.70 -10.09
C GLY A 86 -12.75 0.32 -9.47
N TYR A 87 -14.04 0.08 -9.20
CA TYR A 87 -14.50 -1.10 -8.47
C TYR A 87 -14.14 -2.41 -9.19
N ASP A 88 -14.48 -2.55 -10.48
CA ASP A 88 -14.33 -3.83 -11.20
C ASP A 88 -12.86 -4.30 -11.25
N SER A 89 -11.93 -3.38 -11.55
CA SER A 89 -10.51 -3.69 -11.59
C SER A 89 -9.97 -4.05 -10.20
N LEU A 90 -10.36 -3.31 -9.16
CA LEU A 90 -9.94 -3.63 -7.80
C LEU A 90 -10.51 -4.97 -7.34
N TYR A 91 -11.75 -5.28 -7.69
CA TYR A 91 -12.40 -6.54 -7.32
C TYR A 91 -11.70 -7.73 -7.95
N GLU A 92 -11.39 -7.66 -9.24
CA GLU A 92 -10.61 -8.69 -9.93
C GLU A 92 -9.23 -8.88 -9.27
N GLN A 93 -8.52 -7.78 -9.00
CA GLN A 93 -7.20 -7.85 -8.37
C GLN A 93 -7.24 -8.43 -6.95
N TYR A 94 -8.21 -8.05 -6.12
CA TYR A 94 -8.35 -8.58 -4.75
C TYR A 94 -8.74 -10.06 -4.76
N THR A 95 -9.62 -10.45 -5.69
CA THR A 95 -10.04 -11.85 -5.87
C THR A 95 -8.83 -12.70 -6.27
N GLN A 96 -8.10 -12.30 -7.31
CA GLN A 96 -6.91 -13.02 -7.77
C GLN A 96 -5.87 -13.19 -6.66
N ARG A 97 -5.54 -12.11 -5.94
CA ARG A 97 -4.58 -12.19 -4.81
C ARG A 97 -5.03 -13.17 -3.74
N LYS A 98 -6.33 -13.22 -3.44
CA LYS A 98 -6.88 -14.13 -2.42
C LYS A 98 -6.85 -15.59 -2.91
N GLU A 99 -7.21 -15.85 -4.16
CA GLU A 99 -7.17 -17.19 -4.77
C GLU A 99 -5.75 -17.76 -4.85
N GLU A 100 -4.78 -16.91 -5.16
CA GLU A 100 -3.36 -17.29 -5.29
C GLU A 100 -2.62 -17.34 -3.94
N ASN A 101 -3.29 -17.02 -2.83
CA ASN A 101 -2.66 -16.78 -1.52
C ASN A 101 -1.52 -15.74 -1.57
N PHE A 102 -1.64 -14.77 -2.49
CA PHE A 102 -0.70 -13.66 -2.68
C PHE A 102 -1.12 -12.40 -1.91
N GLY A 103 -2.25 -12.45 -1.19
CA GLY A 103 -2.67 -11.41 -0.27
C GLY A 103 -3.79 -11.86 0.67
N ARG A 104 -3.90 -11.14 1.79
CA ARG A 104 -4.97 -11.29 2.79
C ARG A 104 -5.52 -9.92 3.15
N ASN A 105 -6.75 -9.90 3.67
CA ASN A 105 -7.48 -8.69 3.97
C ASN A 105 -8.01 -8.81 5.40
N PHE A 106 -7.55 -7.96 6.30
CA PHE A 106 -8.09 -7.83 7.65
C PHE A 106 -9.13 -6.73 7.68
N VAL A 107 -10.24 -6.99 8.38
CA VAL A 107 -11.35 -6.05 8.51
C VAL A 107 -11.80 -5.90 9.95
N LEU A 108 -12.38 -4.75 10.25
CA LEU A 108 -13.10 -4.48 11.48
C LEU A 108 -14.53 -4.05 11.12
N ARG A 109 -15.52 -4.62 11.80
CA ARG A 109 -16.94 -4.29 11.62
C ARG A 109 -17.48 -3.40 12.73
N ASP A 110 -18.46 -2.57 12.38
CA ASP A 110 -19.33 -1.91 13.37
C ASP A 110 -20.21 -2.95 14.07
N GLU A 111 -20.39 -2.84 15.39
CA GLU A 111 -21.18 -3.84 16.14
C GLU A 111 -22.68 -3.69 15.95
N GLU A 112 -23.16 -2.49 15.61
CA GLU A 112 -24.59 -2.21 15.47
C GLU A 112 -25.05 -2.42 14.03
N SER A 113 -24.34 -1.85 13.05
CA SER A 113 -24.71 -1.96 11.64
C SER A 113 -24.18 -3.22 10.96
N ASN A 114 -23.15 -3.84 11.56
CA ASN A 114 -22.39 -4.95 10.97
C ASN A 114 -21.67 -4.57 9.67
N ASP A 115 -21.49 -3.29 9.34
CA ASP A 115 -20.74 -2.86 8.16
C ASP A 115 -19.22 -2.94 8.40
N ILE A 116 -18.44 -3.22 7.35
CA ILE A 116 -16.97 -3.05 7.40
C ILE A 116 -16.63 -1.56 7.52
N ILE A 117 -16.02 -1.19 8.65
CA ILE A 117 -15.62 0.19 8.95
C ILE A 117 -14.13 0.46 8.78
N CYS A 118 -13.31 -0.60 8.77
CA CYS A 118 -11.88 -0.49 8.58
C CYS A 118 -11.36 -1.72 7.85
N HIS A 119 -10.36 -1.51 7.00
CA HIS A 119 -9.66 -2.55 6.27
C HIS A 119 -8.14 -2.28 6.30
N ALA A 120 -7.36 -3.34 6.41
CA ALA A 120 -5.92 -3.35 6.15
C ALA A 120 -5.59 -4.65 5.43
N GLY A 121 -4.86 -4.61 4.31
CA GLY A 121 -4.55 -5.80 3.53
C GLY A 121 -3.09 -5.88 3.14
N THR A 122 -2.76 -6.94 2.42
CA THR A 122 -1.48 -7.12 1.74
C THR A 122 -1.69 -7.14 0.22
N TYR A 123 -0.84 -6.43 -0.51
CA TYR A 123 -0.85 -6.40 -1.97
C TYR A 123 0.13 -7.42 -2.58
N ALA A 124 1.06 -7.91 -1.76
CA ALA A 124 1.96 -8.99 -2.10
C ALA A 124 2.34 -9.76 -0.83
N GLU A 125 2.36 -11.08 -0.93
CA GLU A 125 2.90 -11.97 0.09
C GLU A 125 3.81 -13.01 -0.54
N LEU A 126 5.00 -13.13 0.03
CA LEU A 126 5.99 -14.16 -0.26
C LEU A 126 6.32 -14.90 1.05
N PRO A 127 6.96 -16.08 1.00
CA PRO A 127 7.28 -16.82 2.22
C PRO A 127 8.01 -15.99 3.29
N GLU A 128 8.91 -15.10 2.88
CA GLU A 128 9.75 -14.29 3.75
C GLU A 128 9.24 -12.87 4.03
N LEU A 129 8.27 -12.37 3.24
CA LEU A 129 7.83 -10.98 3.36
C LEU A 129 6.38 -10.75 2.95
N ALA A 130 5.83 -9.62 3.41
CA ALA A 130 4.54 -9.10 2.98
C ALA A 130 4.62 -7.59 2.74
N VAL A 131 3.85 -7.09 1.78
CA VAL A 131 3.70 -5.67 1.48
C VAL A 131 2.27 -5.25 1.80
N ILE A 132 2.13 -4.38 2.79
CA ILE A 132 0.86 -3.79 3.22
C ILE A 132 0.30 -2.89 2.12
N GLY A 133 -1.01 -2.95 1.95
CA GLY A 133 -1.77 -2.13 1.03
C GLY A 133 -3.22 -1.95 1.47
N GLY A 134 -3.89 -0.95 0.89
CA GLY A 134 -5.33 -0.74 1.08
C GLY A 134 -5.76 -0.40 2.52
N VAL A 135 -4.89 0.18 3.35
CA VAL A 135 -5.27 0.54 4.73
C VAL A 135 -6.23 1.73 4.71
N ILE A 136 -7.47 1.50 5.12
CA ILE A 136 -8.53 2.49 5.08
C ILE A 136 -9.49 2.37 6.26
N THR A 137 -9.97 3.51 6.73
CA THR A 137 -11.08 3.61 7.67
C THR A 137 -12.19 4.47 7.05
N ALA A 138 -13.43 4.00 7.16
CA ALA A 138 -14.62 4.71 6.69
C ALA A 138 -14.66 6.13 7.29
N PRO A 139 -15.04 7.18 6.52
CA PRO A 139 -14.93 8.58 6.97
C PRO A 139 -15.53 8.87 8.35
N ALA A 140 -16.70 8.31 8.67
CA ALA A 140 -17.39 8.49 9.95
C ALA A 140 -16.66 7.85 11.16
N TYR A 141 -15.68 6.98 10.89
CA TYR A 141 -14.94 6.20 11.88
C TYR A 141 -13.47 6.61 12.00
N ARG A 142 -13.01 7.59 11.21
CA ARG A 142 -11.63 8.10 11.24
C ARG A 142 -11.31 8.80 12.58
N GLY A 143 -10.02 8.83 12.94
CA GLY A 143 -9.53 9.49 14.16
C GLY A 143 -9.76 8.71 15.47
N LYS A 144 -10.33 7.50 15.39
CA LYS A 144 -10.63 6.65 16.57
C LYS A 144 -9.59 5.55 16.83
N GLY A 145 -8.55 5.44 16.00
CA GLY A 145 -7.48 4.44 16.17
C GLY A 145 -7.66 3.14 15.37
N PHE A 146 -8.82 2.91 14.75
CA PHE A 146 -9.16 1.66 14.05
C PHE A 146 -8.17 1.23 12.96
N SER A 147 -7.57 2.18 12.23
CA SER A 147 -6.54 1.85 11.22
C SER A 147 -5.30 1.23 11.86
N LYS A 148 -4.83 1.76 12.99
CA LYS A 148 -3.67 1.21 13.71
C LYS A 148 -4.00 -0.15 14.31
N GLU A 149 -5.18 -0.26 14.91
CA GLU A 149 -5.69 -1.51 15.47
C GLU A 149 -5.80 -2.64 14.44
N THR A 150 -6.44 -2.35 13.30
CA THR A 150 -6.65 -3.34 12.23
C THR A 150 -5.33 -3.70 11.56
N LEU A 151 -4.45 -2.71 11.32
CA LEU A 151 -3.12 -2.97 10.79
C LEU A 151 -2.26 -3.78 11.78
N SER A 152 -2.36 -3.51 13.08
CA SER A 152 -1.66 -4.28 14.11
C SER A 152 -2.10 -5.75 14.11
N SER A 153 -3.40 -6.03 13.98
CA SER A 153 -3.90 -7.41 13.88
C SER A 153 -3.36 -8.14 12.65
N LEU A 154 -3.33 -7.47 11.49
CA LEU A 154 -2.69 -8.02 10.28
C LEU A 154 -1.19 -8.26 10.50
N CYS A 155 -0.48 -7.30 11.11
CA CYS A 155 0.95 -7.41 11.34
C CYS A 155 1.29 -8.54 12.32
N GLU A 156 0.50 -8.72 13.38
CA GLU A 156 0.68 -9.82 14.33
C GLU A 156 0.58 -11.19 13.63
N ASP A 157 -0.43 -11.36 12.77
CA ASP A 157 -0.64 -12.59 11.99
C ASP A 157 0.57 -12.89 11.07
N LEU A 158 1.07 -11.87 10.36
CA LEU A 158 2.25 -11.98 9.49
C LEU A 158 3.55 -12.23 10.28
N LEU A 159 3.71 -11.63 11.47
CA LEU A 159 4.87 -11.86 12.34
C LEU A 159 4.89 -13.29 12.89
N ASN A 160 3.72 -13.86 13.22
CA ASN A 160 3.61 -15.26 13.63
C ASN A 160 4.04 -16.23 12.52
N GLU A 161 3.95 -15.80 11.26
CA GLU A 161 4.48 -16.51 10.09
C GLU A 161 5.97 -16.21 9.81
N ASN A 162 6.64 -15.42 10.66
CA ASN A 162 8.04 -14.99 10.53
C ASN A 162 8.32 -14.14 9.27
N LYS A 163 7.33 -13.39 8.79
CA LYS A 163 7.50 -12.50 7.63
C LYS A 163 8.07 -11.13 8.04
N ARG A 164 8.89 -10.56 7.17
CA ARG A 164 9.21 -9.13 7.18
C ARG A 164 8.08 -8.34 6.55
N ILE A 165 7.71 -7.20 7.13
CA ILE A 165 6.49 -6.49 6.73
C ILE A 165 6.85 -5.10 6.26
N PHE A 166 6.51 -4.79 5.01
CA PHE A 166 6.81 -3.53 4.36
C PHE A 166 5.55 -2.77 4.02
N SER A 167 5.66 -1.44 3.91
CA SER A 167 4.57 -0.59 3.42
C SER A 167 5.14 0.60 2.64
N PHE A 168 4.35 1.09 1.69
CA PHE A 168 4.63 2.32 0.95
C PHE A 168 3.56 3.35 1.29
N PHE A 169 3.97 4.55 1.70
CA PHE A 169 3.03 5.60 2.06
C PHE A 169 3.51 6.99 1.61
N TYR A 170 2.57 7.77 1.07
CA TYR A 170 2.84 9.06 0.42
C TYR A 170 2.29 10.27 1.19
N ILE A 171 1.36 10.05 2.14
CA ILE A 171 0.68 11.14 2.85
C ILE A 171 1.03 11.15 4.35
N PRO A 172 1.12 12.33 4.99
CA PRO A 172 1.51 12.44 6.39
C PRO A 172 0.63 11.65 7.37
N SER A 173 -0.66 11.51 7.09
CA SER A 173 -1.58 10.71 7.91
C SER A 173 -1.23 9.23 7.87
N ALA A 174 -0.80 8.72 6.72
CA ALA A 174 -0.34 7.35 6.58
C ALA A 174 1.01 7.14 7.28
N GLU A 175 1.94 8.10 7.19
CA GLU A 175 3.21 8.06 7.94
C GLU A 175 2.94 7.96 9.45
N HIS A 176 2.12 8.87 9.99
CA HIS A 176 1.79 8.87 11.42
C HIS A 176 1.14 7.56 11.87
N MET A 177 0.25 6.99 11.04
CA MET A 177 -0.41 5.72 11.32
C MET A 177 0.59 4.56 11.36
N HIS A 178 1.43 4.41 10.34
CA HIS A 178 2.43 3.33 10.27
C HIS A 178 3.47 3.44 11.39
N TYR A 179 4.01 4.64 11.64
CA TYR A 179 4.96 4.85 12.74
C TYR A 179 4.32 4.58 14.11
N GLY A 180 3.03 4.90 14.26
CA GLY A 180 2.28 4.59 15.46
C GLY A 180 2.09 3.09 15.71
N VAL A 181 2.04 2.27 14.65
CA VAL A 181 2.03 0.80 14.74
C VAL A 181 3.42 0.23 15.06
N GLY A 182 4.48 0.93 14.63
CA GLY A 182 5.87 0.58 14.89
C GLY A 182 6.72 0.34 13.63
N PHE A 183 6.22 0.78 12.47
CA PHE A 183 7.04 0.88 11.27
C PHE A 183 8.12 1.96 11.45
N GLU A 184 9.26 1.73 10.82
CA GLU A 184 10.34 2.71 10.71
C GLU A 184 10.68 2.94 9.24
N LYS A 185 11.03 4.18 8.90
CA LYS A 185 11.46 4.52 7.55
C LYS A 185 12.80 3.87 7.25
N ILE A 186 12.87 3.13 6.13
CA ILE A 186 14.11 2.52 5.65
C ILE A 186 14.61 3.14 4.36
N GLU A 187 13.74 3.71 3.53
CA GLU A 187 14.12 4.27 2.23
C GLU A 187 13.07 5.27 1.70
N ASP A 188 13.43 6.08 0.72
CA ASP A 188 12.52 6.89 -0.09
C ASP A 188 12.14 6.18 -1.40
N TRP A 189 10.83 6.12 -1.68
CA TRP A 189 10.30 5.60 -2.94
C TRP A 189 9.71 6.72 -3.76
N SER A 190 10.11 6.84 -5.03
CA SER A 190 9.67 7.91 -5.90
C SER A 190 8.89 7.39 -7.10
N LYS A 191 7.78 8.08 -7.35
CA LYS A 191 6.97 7.99 -8.56
C LYS A 191 7.35 9.14 -9.47
N LEU A 192 7.66 8.84 -10.72
CA LEU A 192 7.83 9.83 -11.77
C LEU A 192 6.69 9.64 -12.78
N PHE A 193 5.95 10.69 -13.11
CA PHE A 193 4.73 10.59 -13.93
C PHE A 193 4.53 11.78 -14.87
N LYS A 194 3.78 11.58 -15.95
CA LYS A 194 3.34 12.64 -16.87
C LYS A 194 1.87 12.45 -17.23
N ASP A 195 1.18 13.55 -17.47
CA ASP A 195 -0.18 13.58 -18.01
C ASP A 195 -0.22 13.17 -19.50
#